data_AF-K1RTI9-F1
#
_entry.id   AF-K1RTI9-F1
#
_cell.length_a   1.000
_cell.length_b   1.000
_cell.length_c   1.000
_cell.angle_alpha   90.00
_cell.angle_beta   90.00
_cell.angle_gamma   90.00
#
_symmetry.space_group_name_H-M   'P 1'
#
loop_
_entity.id
_entity.type
_entity.pdbx_description
1 polymer ?
#
loop_
_entity_poly.entity_id
_entity_poly.type
_entity_poly.pdbx_seq_one_letter_code
_entity_poly.pdbx_strand_id
1 'polypeptide(L)'
;MSGKQYLKNQLSVILINLLGMLALALFLIASDNPIQTVLFILAVWSIVLVLSLLTFYFSRKKYLNKLLNMTKQLEERYLLPEIMQVPERADEQVFYQIMKMAEKSMLERIGEVQRERREYKEYIEQWIHEVKTPITAMKLLCENNRSPFSREVLAELENINQYTEQALYYARSEHTEKDYSVREVNLCDVVHSAIADNKYLLRQSNMSIQIDDIETKVYTDEKWVRF
;
A
#
# COMPACT_ATOMS: atom_id res chain seq x y z
N MET A 1 -9.33 -24.71 -10.44
CA MET A 1 -10.69 -25.05 -10.90
C MET A 1 -10.96 -26.54 -10.71
N SER A 2 -12.01 -26.92 -9.97
CA SER A 2 -12.40 -28.33 -9.79
C SER A 2 -13.04 -28.85 -11.08
N GLY A 3 -12.62 -30.03 -11.57
CA GLY A 3 -13.20 -30.63 -12.78
C GLY A 3 -14.71 -30.84 -12.69
N LYS A 4 -15.24 -31.08 -11.49
CA LYS A 4 -16.68 -31.24 -11.22
C LYS A 4 -17.48 -29.97 -11.52
N GLN A 5 -16.94 -28.80 -11.18
CA GLN A 5 -17.60 -27.52 -11.45
C GLN A 5 -17.61 -27.19 -12.95
N TYR A 6 -16.52 -27.52 -13.66
CA TYR A 6 -16.47 -27.35 -15.11
C TYR A 6 -17.52 -28.22 -15.82
N LEU A 7 -17.63 -29.50 -15.45
CA LEU A 7 -18.65 -30.39 -16.02
C LEU A 7 -20.07 -29.87 -15.77
N LYS A 8 -20.34 -29.35 -14.56
CA LYS A 8 -21.64 -28.76 -14.22
C LYS A 8 -21.97 -27.57 -15.12
N ASN A 9 -20.98 -26.72 -15.41
CA ASN A 9 -21.18 -25.56 -16.29
C ASN A 9 -21.38 -25.96 -17.76
N GLN A 10 -20.82 -27.09 -18.20
CA GLN A 10 -20.99 -27.61 -19.56
C GLN A 10 -22.18 -28.57 -19.71
N LEU A 11 -22.99 -28.75 -18.67
CA LEU A 11 -24.09 -29.72 -18.67
C LEU A 11 -25.12 -29.41 -19.78
N SER A 12 -25.43 -28.14 -20.02
CA SER A 12 -26.33 -27.74 -21.11
C SER A 12 -25.78 -28.11 -22.50
N VAL A 13 -24.47 -27.94 -22.71
CA VAL A 13 -23.81 -28.31 -23.98
C VAL A 13 -23.81 -29.82 -24.17
N ILE A 14 -23.57 -30.58 -23.09
CA ILE A 14 -23.61 -32.04 -23.11
C ILE A 14 -25.02 -32.53 -23.41
N LEU A 15 -26.06 -31.97 -22.78
CA LEU A 15 -27.46 -32.33 -23.02
C LEU A 15 -27.89 -32.07 -24.46
N ILE A 16 -27.53 -30.91 -25.03
CA ILE A 16 -27.83 -30.57 -26.43
C ILE A 16 -27.16 -31.56 -27.38
N ASN A 17 -25.89 -31.91 -27.14
CA ASN A 17 -25.18 -32.89 -27.97
C ASN A 17 -25.79 -34.30 -27.84
N LEU A 18 -26.21 -34.72 -26.65
CA LEU A 18 -26.89 -36.00 -26.45
C LEU A 18 -28.24 -36.05 -27.18
N LEU A 19 -29.03 -34.98 -27.12
CA LEU A 19 -30.27 -34.86 -27.90
C LEU A 19 -30.00 -34.89 -29.41
N GLY A 20 -28.94 -34.23 -29.87
CA GLY A 20 -28.50 -34.26 -31.27
C GLY A 20 -28.07 -35.66 -31.72
N MET A 21 -27.32 -36.39 -30.89
CA MET A 21 -26.93 -37.77 -31.14
C MET A 21 -28.15 -38.70 -31.23
N LEU A 22 -29.13 -38.53 -30.33
CA LEU A 22 -30.38 -39.31 -30.36
C LEU A 22 -31.19 -39.03 -31.63
N ALA A 23 -31.36 -37.76 -32.01
CA ALA A 23 -32.08 -37.39 -33.22
C ALA A 23 -31.40 -37.94 -34.48
N LEU A 24 -30.07 -37.86 -34.57
CA LEU A 24 -29.30 -38.39 -35.69
C LEU A 24 -29.36 -39.92 -35.75
N ALA A 25 -29.31 -40.60 -34.61
CA ALA A 25 -29.47 -42.05 -34.53
C ALA A 25 -30.84 -42.50 -35.04
N LEU A 26 -31.92 -41.83 -34.61
CA LEU A 26 -33.29 -42.12 -35.06
C LEU A 26 -33.44 -41.89 -36.57
N PHE A 27 -32.88 -40.81 -37.10
CA PHE A 27 -32.92 -40.51 -38.53
C PHE A 27 -32.20 -41.56 -39.39
N LEU A 28 -31.02 -42.01 -38.96
CA LEU A 28 -30.25 -43.02 -39.70
C LEU A 28 -30.91 -44.40 -39.67
N ILE A 29 -31.51 -44.78 -38.54
CA ILE A 29 -32.30 -46.02 -38.42
C ILE A 29 -33.54 -45.96 -39.31
N ALA A 30 -34.25 -44.82 -39.34
CA ALA A 30 -35.41 -44.62 -40.22
C ALA A 30 -35.07 -44.64 -41.72
N SER A 31 -33.79 -44.43 -42.07
CA SER A 31 -33.27 -44.45 -43.45
C SER A 31 -32.71 -45.82 -43.86
N ASP A 32 -33.02 -46.90 -43.12
CA ASP A 32 -32.54 -48.28 -43.37
C ASP A 32 -31.00 -48.44 -43.40
N ASN A 33 -30.27 -47.58 -42.68
CA ASN A 33 -28.82 -47.75 -42.55
C ASN A 33 -28.49 -48.92 -41.60
N PRO A 34 -27.44 -49.70 -41.89
CA PRO A 34 -27.00 -50.77 -40.98
C PRO A 34 -26.55 -50.19 -39.64
N ILE A 35 -26.95 -50.87 -38.55
CA ILE A 35 -26.70 -50.45 -37.16
C ILE A 35 -25.20 -50.19 -36.90
N GLN A 36 -24.31 -50.95 -37.56
CA GLN A 36 -22.87 -50.78 -37.47
C GLN A 36 -22.41 -49.38 -37.91
N THR A 37 -22.99 -48.83 -38.98
CA THR A 37 -22.67 -47.47 -39.46
C THR A 37 -23.16 -46.41 -38.47
N VAL A 38 -24.34 -46.60 -37.88
CA VAL A 38 -24.89 -45.70 -36.85
C VAL A 38 -23.99 -45.66 -35.62
N LEU A 39 -23.58 -46.83 -35.12
CA LEU A 39 -22.66 -46.93 -33.97
C LEU A 39 -21.30 -46.29 -34.26
N PHE A 40 -20.77 -46.47 -35.47
CA PHE A 40 -19.50 -45.86 -35.86
C PHE A 40 -19.58 -44.32 -35.85
N ILE A 41 -20.64 -43.75 -36.43
CA ILE A 41 -20.83 -42.28 -36.46
C ILE A 41 -20.99 -41.73 -35.03
N LEU A 42 -21.78 -42.39 -34.19
CA LEU A 42 -21.97 -41.98 -32.78
C LEU A 42 -20.67 -42.07 -31.98
N ALA A 43 -19.84 -43.09 -32.22
CA ALA A 43 -18.54 -43.24 -31.58
C ALA A 43 -17.59 -42.10 -31.97
N VAL A 44 -17.50 -41.79 -33.28
CA VAL A 44 -16.67 -40.68 -33.78
C VAL A 44 -17.15 -39.34 -33.21
N TRP A 45 -18.45 -39.07 -33.22
CA TRP A 45 -19.00 -37.83 -32.63
C TRP A 45 -18.70 -37.75 -31.14
N SER A 46 -18.88 -38.84 -30.39
CA SER A 46 -18.56 -38.88 -28.96
C SER A 46 -17.08 -38.59 -28.69
N ILE A 47 -16.17 -39.13 -29.50
CA ILE A 47 -14.73 -38.86 -29.39
C ILE A 47 -14.44 -37.38 -29.65
N VAL A 48 -15.01 -36.80 -30.70
CA VAL A 48 -14.85 -35.36 -31.02
C VAL A 48 -15.39 -34.47 -29.90
N LEU A 49 -16.54 -34.83 -29.32
CA LEU A 49 -17.13 -34.12 -28.19
C LEU A 49 -16.22 -34.17 -26.96
N VAL A 50 -15.69 -35.34 -26.61
CA VAL A 50 -14.77 -35.50 -25.47
C VAL A 50 -13.48 -34.72 -25.69
N LEU A 51 -12.88 -34.81 -26.88
CA LEU A 51 -11.65 -34.09 -27.23
C LEU A 51 -11.86 -32.57 -27.15
N SER A 52 -12.96 -32.05 -27.70
CA SER A 52 -13.27 -30.61 -27.65
C SER A 52 -13.50 -30.09 -26.22
N LEU A 53 -14.18 -30.88 -25.37
CA LEU A 53 -14.38 -30.52 -23.97
C LEU A 53 -13.06 -30.53 -23.19
N LEU A 54 -12.17 -31.49 -23.46
CA LEU A 54 -10.85 -31.58 -22.82
C LEU A 54 -9.94 -30.43 -23.24
N THR A 55 -9.82 -30.14 -24.53
CA THR A 55 -8.97 -29.04 -25.04
C THR A 55 -9.41 -27.69 -24.47
N PHE A 56 -10.72 -27.45 -24.40
CA PHE A 56 -11.27 -26.24 -23.79
C PHE A 56 -11.02 -26.20 -22.28
N TYR A 57 -11.18 -27.32 -21.57
CA TYR A 57 -10.90 -27.41 -20.13
C TYR A 57 -9.44 -27.08 -19.81
N PHE A 58 -8.49 -27.71 -20.52
CA PHE A 58 -7.06 -27.49 -20.27
C PHE A 58 -6.64 -26.06 -20.60
N SER A 59 -7.11 -25.51 -21.74
CA SER A 59 -6.83 -24.13 -22.13
C SER A 59 -7.36 -23.13 -21.09
N ARG A 60 -8.61 -23.34 -20.64
CA ARG A 60 -9.24 -22.49 -19.61
C ARG A 60 -8.52 -22.59 -18.27
N LYS A 61 -8.15 -23.80 -17.85
CA LYS A 61 -7.42 -24.03 -16.60
C LYS A 61 -6.06 -23.36 -16.63
N LYS A 62 -5.33 -23.44 -17.74
CA LYS A 62 -4.03 -22.78 -17.92
C LYS A 62 -4.17 -21.26 -17.82
N TYR A 63 -5.16 -20.68 -18.50
CA TYR A 63 -5.43 -19.25 -18.46
C TYR A 63 -5.77 -18.76 -17.04
N LEU A 64 -6.71 -19.42 -16.36
CA LEU A 64 -7.10 -19.04 -14.99
C LEU A 64 -5.96 -19.20 -13.99
N ASN A 65 -5.13 -20.24 -14.13
CA ASN A 65 -3.95 -20.41 -13.30
C ASN A 65 -2.90 -19.32 -13.57
N LYS A 66 -2.74 -18.88 -14.83
CA LYS A 66 -1.85 -17.77 -15.18
C LYS A 66 -2.30 -16.48 -14.50
N LEU A 67 -3.59 -16.14 -14.62
CA LEU A 67 -4.16 -14.97 -13.95
C LEU A 67 -3.93 -15.04 -12.44
N LEU A 68 -4.26 -16.17 -11.80
CA LEU A 68 -4.07 -16.35 -10.37
C LEU A 68 -2.59 -16.19 -9.95
N ASN A 69 -1.66 -16.69 -10.75
CA ASN A 69 -0.24 -16.57 -10.45
C ASN A 69 0.25 -15.13 -10.60
N MET A 70 -0.19 -14.41 -11.63
CA MET A 70 0.08 -12.98 -11.78
C MET A 70 -0.45 -12.20 -10.57
N THR A 71 -1.70 -12.43 -10.16
CA THR A 71 -2.27 -11.76 -8.98
C THR A 71 -1.50 -12.04 -7.70
N LYS A 72 -0.95 -13.25 -7.52
CA LYS A 72 -0.17 -13.60 -6.33
C LYS A 72 1.20 -12.94 -6.29
N GLN A 73 1.77 -12.63 -7.46
CA GLN A 73 3.07 -11.96 -7.59
C GLN A 73 2.95 -10.44 -7.42
N LEU A 74 1.75 -9.88 -7.54
CA LEU A 74 1.52 -8.46 -7.32
C LEU A 74 1.45 -8.16 -5.82
N GLU A 75 2.25 -7.17 -5.41
CA GLU A 75 2.18 -6.57 -4.08
C GLU A 75 0.81 -5.89 -3.90
N GLU A 76 0.43 -5.05 -4.87
CA GLU A 76 -0.84 -4.36 -4.91
C GLU A 76 -1.84 -5.06 -5.84
N ARG A 77 -2.54 -6.05 -5.30
CA ARG A 77 -3.43 -6.93 -6.08
C ARG A 77 -4.59 -6.21 -6.78
N TYR A 78 -4.96 -5.02 -6.31
CA TYR A 78 -6.02 -4.22 -6.91
C TYR A 78 -5.64 -3.67 -8.31
N LEU A 79 -4.35 -3.70 -8.67
CA LEU A 79 -3.82 -3.31 -9.99
C LEU A 79 -3.88 -4.44 -11.04
N LEU A 80 -4.45 -5.60 -10.69
CA LEU A 80 -4.59 -6.73 -11.61
C LEU A 80 -5.26 -6.34 -12.95
N PRO A 81 -6.33 -5.52 -12.99
CA PRO A 81 -6.97 -5.12 -14.23
C PRO A 81 -6.07 -4.36 -15.20
N GLU A 82 -5.01 -3.69 -14.74
CA GLU A 82 -4.06 -2.98 -15.61
C GLU A 82 -3.08 -3.90 -16.33
N ILE A 83 -2.69 -5.00 -15.71
CA ILE A 83 -1.68 -5.91 -16.25
C ILE A 83 -2.27 -7.10 -17.02
N MET A 84 -3.55 -7.38 -16.81
CA MET A 84 -4.22 -8.48 -17.49
C MET A 84 -4.64 -8.08 -18.90
N GLN A 85 -4.68 -9.05 -19.81
CA GLN A 85 -5.23 -8.83 -21.13
C GLN A 85 -6.75 -8.70 -21.05
N VAL A 86 -7.32 -7.80 -21.87
CA VAL A 86 -8.78 -7.65 -21.98
C VAL A 86 -9.36 -8.97 -22.49
N PRO A 87 -10.32 -9.57 -21.76
CA PRO A 87 -10.87 -10.85 -22.17
C PRO A 87 -11.77 -10.72 -23.42
N GLU A 88 -11.72 -11.74 -24.28
CA GLU A 88 -12.49 -11.79 -25.52
C GLU A 88 -13.96 -12.18 -25.31
N ARG A 89 -14.28 -12.90 -24.22
CA ARG A 89 -15.64 -13.39 -23.97
C ARG A 89 -16.49 -12.34 -23.27
N ALA A 90 -17.74 -12.22 -23.72
CA ALA A 90 -18.69 -11.24 -23.18
C ALA A 90 -18.93 -11.39 -21.66
N ASP A 91 -19.02 -12.61 -21.15
CA ASP A 91 -19.19 -12.87 -19.72
C ASP A 91 -17.97 -12.39 -18.91
N GLU A 92 -16.76 -12.65 -19.40
CA GLU A 92 -15.52 -12.18 -18.78
C GLU A 92 -15.32 -10.68 -18.87
N GLN A 93 -15.81 -10.03 -19.93
CA GLN A 93 -15.74 -8.57 -20.07
C GLN A 93 -16.52 -7.85 -18.97
N VAL A 94 -17.67 -8.39 -18.55
CA VAL A 94 -18.44 -7.84 -17.42
C VAL A 94 -17.62 -7.94 -16.13
N PHE A 95 -17.02 -9.10 -15.86
CA PHE A 95 -16.15 -9.25 -14.67
C PHE A 95 -14.93 -8.33 -14.73
N TYR A 96 -14.34 -8.15 -15.91
CA TYR A 96 -13.22 -7.23 -16.12
C TYR A 96 -13.63 -5.77 -15.83
N GLN A 97 -14.80 -5.34 -16.30
CA GLN A 97 -15.33 -4.00 -16.01
C GLN A 97 -15.61 -3.79 -14.51
N ILE A 98 -16.21 -4.77 -13.83
CA ILE A 98 -16.42 -4.72 -12.37
C ILE A 98 -15.09 -4.57 -11.65
N MET A 99 -14.07 -5.33 -12.07
CA MET A 99 -12.73 -5.26 -11.49
C MET A 99 -12.07 -3.89 -11.73
N LYS A 100 -12.24 -3.31 -12.92
CA LYS A 100 -11.80 -1.94 -13.24
C LYS A 100 -12.49 -0.87 -12.40
N MET A 101 -13.78 -1.02 -12.14
CA MET A 101 -14.51 -0.11 -11.26
C MET A 101 -14.02 -0.22 -9.80
N ALA A 102 -13.76 -1.44 -9.33
CA ALA A 102 -13.21 -1.67 -8.00
C ALA A 102 -11.78 -1.12 -7.86
N GLU A 103 -10.92 -1.32 -8.86
CA GLU A 103 -9.58 -0.73 -8.94
C GLU A 103 -9.65 0.80 -8.84
N LYS A 104 -10.50 1.43 -9.67
CA LYS A 104 -10.67 2.89 -9.66
C LYS A 104 -11.12 3.40 -8.29
N SER A 105 -12.14 2.79 -7.70
CA SER A 105 -12.63 3.18 -6.37
C SER A 105 -11.58 3.01 -5.28
N MET A 106 -10.75 1.95 -5.36
CA MET A 106 -9.65 1.74 -4.43
C MET A 106 -8.56 2.83 -4.58
N LEU A 107 -8.16 3.14 -5.82
CA LEU A 107 -7.18 4.17 -6.11
C LEU A 107 -7.65 5.55 -5.65
N GLU A 108 -8.92 5.89 -5.88
CA GLU A 108 -9.53 7.12 -5.38
C GLU A 108 -9.47 7.18 -3.85
N ARG A 109 -9.83 6.10 -3.16
CA ARG A 109 -9.79 6.05 -1.70
C ARG A 109 -8.37 6.16 -1.14
N ILE A 110 -7.39 5.52 -1.77
CA ILE A 110 -5.98 5.65 -1.39
C ILE A 110 -5.53 7.10 -1.59
N GLY A 111 -5.88 7.70 -2.72
CA GLY A 111 -5.57 9.10 -3.02
C GLY A 111 -6.18 10.06 -2.00
N GLU A 112 -7.43 9.83 -1.58
CA GLU A 112 -8.10 10.59 -0.52
C GLU A 112 -7.33 10.51 0.80
N VAL A 113 -7.00 9.30 1.25
CA VAL A 113 -6.26 9.10 2.52
C VAL A 113 -4.88 9.75 2.45
N GLN A 114 -4.18 9.64 1.32
CA GLN A 114 -2.88 10.30 1.14
C GLN A 114 -3.00 11.82 1.16
N ARG A 115 -4.06 12.38 0.57
CA ARG A 115 -4.33 13.82 0.59
C ARG A 115 -4.68 14.29 2.00
N GLU A 116 -5.58 13.61 2.71
CA GLU A 116 -5.94 13.94 4.09
C GLU A 116 -4.72 13.90 5.02
N ARG A 117 -3.84 12.90 4.86
CA ARG A 117 -2.57 12.85 5.61
C ARG A 117 -1.66 14.03 5.32
N ARG A 118 -1.57 14.44 4.06
CA ARG A 118 -0.77 15.61 3.67
C ARG A 118 -1.33 16.89 4.26
N GLU A 119 -2.63 17.11 4.13
CA GLU A 119 -3.33 18.28 4.69
C GLU A 119 -3.16 18.33 6.22
N TYR A 120 -3.27 17.19 6.91
CA TYR A 120 -3.03 17.10 8.34
C TYR A 120 -1.59 17.49 8.71
N LYS A 121 -0.59 17.03 7.95
CA LYS A 121 0.81 17.41 8.17
C LYS A 121 1.03 18.91 7.99
N GLU A 122 0.55 19.47 6.88
CA GLU A 122 0.66 20.90 6.58
C GLU A 122 -0.02 21.75 7.68
N TYR A 123 -1.17 21.29 8.18
CA TYR A 123 -1.86 21.91 9.29
C TYR A 123 -1.02 21.91 10.58
N ILE A 124 -0.42 20.78 10.96
CA ILE A 124 0.43 20.71 12.16
C ILE A 124 1.67 21.59 12.02
N GLU A 125 2.31 21.60 10.85
CA GLU A 125 3.46 22.48 10.60
C GLU A 125 3.09 23.96 10.77
N GLN A 126 1.97 24.39 10.17
CA GLN A 126 1.46 25.76 10.30
C GLN A 126 1.11 26.09 11.76
N TRP A 127 0.41 25.19 12.46
CA TRP A 127 0.04 25.38 13.86
C TRP A 127 1.28 25.55 14.76
N ILE A 128 2.35 24.78 14.51
CA ILE A 128 3.60 24.89 15.27
C ILE A 128 4.30 26.22 15.00
N HIS A 129 4.31 26.69 13.75
CA HIS A 129 4.83 28.03 13.42
C HIS A 129 4.07 29.13 14.16
N GLU A 130 2.74 29.03 14.22
CA GLU A 130 1.90 29.98 14.95
C GLU A 130 2.14 29.93 16.46
N VAL A 131 2.34 28.75 17.06
CA VAL A 131 2.63 28.58 18.51
C VAL A 131 4.02 29.09 18.90
N LYS A 132 5.02 29.00 18.02
CA LYS A 132 6.38 29.52 18.30
C LYS A 132 6.41 31.05 18.46
N THR A 133 5.53 31.77 17.79
CA THR A 133 5.46 33.24 17.85
C THR A 133 5.13 33.77 19.26
N PRO A 134 4.04 33.35 19.94
CA PRO A 134 3.75 33.76 21.30
C PRO A 134 4.77 33.21 22.31
N ILE A 135 5.35 32.02 22.11
CA ILE A 135 6.47 31.52 22.95
C ILE A 135 7.64 32.51 22.90
N THR A 136 8.03 32.94 21.71
CA THR A 136 9.12 33.91 21.51
C THR A 136 8.79 35.26 22.14
N ALA A 137 7.56 35.75 21.94
CA ALA A 137 7.10 36.99 22.56
C ALA A 137 7.14 36.92 24.11
N MET A 138 6.69 35.81 24.70
CA MET A 138 6.75 35.58 26.15
C MET A 138 8.19 35.48 26.65
N LYS A 139 9.08 34.80 25.91
CA LYS A 139 10.53 34.76 26.23
C LYS A 139 11.11 36.18 26.28
N LEU A 140 10.86 37.00 25.25
CA LEU A 140 11.33 38.40 25.20
C LEU A 140 10.79 39.25 26.36
N LEU A 141 9.51 39.11 26.71
CA LEU A 141 8.90 39.83 27.84
C LEU A 141 9.53 39.45 29.19
N CYS A 142 9.82 38.17 29.40
CA CYS A 142 10.46 37.66 30.61
C CYS A 142 11.94 38.07 30.69
N GLU A 143 12.65 38.06 29.56
CA GLU A 143 14.04 38.50 29.48
C GLU A 143 14.21 40.00 29.78
N ASN A 144 13.23 40.82 29.36
CA ASN A 144 13.22 42.25 29.62
C ASN A 144 12.82 42.60 31.08
N ASN A 145 12.08 41.71 31.77
CA ASN A 145 11.62 41.90 33.15
C ASN A 145 12.20 40.86 34.11
N ARG A 146 13.52 40.90 34.31
CA ARG A 146 14.24 39.91 35.13
C ARG A 146 13.84 39.95 36.60
N SER A 147 13.09 38.94 37.02
CA SER A 147 12.70 38.62 38.40
C SER A 147 12.84 37.12 38.67
N PRO A 148 12.87 36.67 39.95
CA PRO A 148 12.84 35.24 40.26
C PRO A 148 11.66 34.51 39.60
N PHE A 149 10.47 35.12 39.64
CA PHE A 149 9.27 34.62 38.97
C PHE A 149 9.45 34.49 37.44
N SER A 150 10.03 35.49 36.77
CA SER A 150 10.29 35.42 35.32
C SER A 150 11.22 34.26 34.93
N ARG A 151 12.12 33.82 35.82
CA ARG A 151 13.02 32.69 35.54
C ARG A 151 12.28 31.37 35.61
N GLU A 152 11.34 31.21 36.54
CA GLU A 152 10.47 30.03 36.62
C GLU A 152 9.58 29.95 35.38
N VAL A 153 8.99 31.07 34.95
CA VAL A 153 8.21 31.13 33.71
C VAL A 153 9.05 30.80 32.47
N LEU A 154 10.30 31.28 32.39
CA LEU A 154 11.21 30.93 31.29
C LEU A 154 11.53 29.44 31.23
N ALA A 155 11.65 28.75 32.37
CA ALA A 155 11.86 27.30 32.41
C ALA A 155 10.65 26.54 31.84
N GLU A 156 9.43 26.93 32.23
CA GLU A 156 8.21 26.32 31.67
C GLU A 156 8.01 26.63 30.18
N LEU A 157 8.36 27.84 29.74
CA LEU A 157 8.36 28.19 28.31
C LEU A 157 9.33 27.33 27.50
N GLU A 158 10.45 26.92 28.08
CA GLU A 158 11.39 25.99 27.43
C GLU A 158 10.79 24.58 27.34
N ASN A 159 10.13 24.10 28.40
CA ASN A 159 9.42 22.81 28.36
C ASN A 159 8.34 22.79 27.26
N ILE A 160 7.52 23.85 27.16
CA ILE A 160 6.50 23.98 26.12
C ILE A 160 7.13 23.98 24.72
N ASN A 161 8.24 24.71 24.55
CA ASN A 161 8.97 24.76 23.30
C ASN A 161 9.48 23.36 22.91
N GLN A 162 10.04 22.61 23.86
CA GLN A 162 10.52 21.25 23.64
C GLN A 162 9.40 20.28 23.24
N TYR A 163 8.24 20.32 23.93
CA TYR A 163 7.08 19.51 23.54
C TYR A 163 6.55 19.88 22.14
N THR A 164 6.59 21.16 21.79
CA THR A 164 6.18 21.65 20.46
C THR A 164 7.12 21.11 19.37
N GLU A 165 8.43 21.14 19.60
CA GLU A 165 9.41 20.58 18.66
C GLU A 165 9.28 19.05 18.56
N GLN A 166 8.98 18.36 19.66
CA GLN A 166 8.72 16.91 19.64
C GLN A 166 7.47 16.56 18.81
N ALA A 167 6.40 17.36 18.90
CA ALA A 167 5.21 17.19 18.07
C ALA A 167 5.50 17.42 16.58
N LEU A 168 6.32 18.44 16.25
CA LEU A 168 6.78 18.69 14.87
C LEU A 168 7.53 17.50 14.32
N TYR A 169 8.45 16.98 15.12
CA TYR A 169 9.26 15.83 14.78
C TYR A 169 8.39 14.60 14.50
N TYR A 170 7.44 14.30 15.39
CA TYR A 170 6.52 13.18 15.20
C TYR A 170 5.70 13.32 13.91
N ALA A 171 5.17 14.51 13.63
CA ALA A 171 4.41 14.80 12.40
C ALA A 171 5.26 14.64 11.12
N ARG A 172 6.58 14.80 11.18
CA ARG A 172 7.51 14.59 10.06
C ARG A 172 8.06 13.16 9.97
N SER A 173 7.97 12.39 11.06
CA SER A 173 8.66 11.10 11.20
C SER A 173 8.17 9.98 10.26
N GLU A 174 6.95 10.07 9.72
CA GLU A 174 6.48 9.09 8.73
C GLU A 174 7.30 9.11 7.41
N HIS A 175 8.06 10.17 7.12
CA HIS A 175 8.91 10.32 5.93
C HIS A 175 10.35 10.75 6.27
N THR A 176 10.92 10.22 7.35
CA THR A 176 12.31 10.47 7.77
C THR A 176 13.36 10.23 6.69
N GLU A 177 13.08 9.34 5.74
CA GLU A 177 14.00 9.01 4.64
C GLU A 177 14.36 10.20 3.73
N LYS A 178 13.53 11.25 3.69
CA LYS A 178 13.74 12.42 2.81
C LYS A 178 14.36 13.63 3.51
N ASP A 179 14.38 13.67 4.84
CA ASP A 179 14.87 14.82 5.63
C ASP A 179 16.23 14.57 6.29
N TYR A 180 16.85 13.39 6.07
CA TYR A 180 18.19 13.06 6.54
C TYR A 180 19.26 13.75 5.67
N SER A 181 19.98 14.72 6.23
CA SER A 181 21.15 15.34 5.61
C SER A 181 22.42 14.94 6.38
N VAL A 182 22.97 13.78 6.02
CA VAL A 182 24.26 13.33 6.56
C VAL A 182 25.36 14.22 6.00
N ARG A 183 26.04 14.96 6.88
CA ARG A 183 27.19 15.80 6.55
C ARG A 183 28.32 15.52 7.53
N GLU A 184 29.53 15.96 7.20
CA GLU A 184 30.64 15.95 8.16
C GLU A 184 30.36 17.01 9.22
N VAL A 185 30.24 16.59 10.48
CA VAL A 185 29.96 17.47 11.63
C VAL A 185 31.01 17.24 12.70
N ASN A 186 31.49 18.34 13.30
CA ASN A 186 32.36 18.28 14.48
C ASN A 186 31.50 17.98 15.71
N LEU A 187 31.75 16.83 16.35
CA LEU A 187 30.92 16.38 17.47
C LEU A 187 31.00 17.33 18.69
N CYS A 188 32.13 18.01 18.87
CA CYS A 188 32.34 18.99 19.94
C CYS A 188 31.31 20.13 19.87
N ASP A 189 31.08 20.66 18.68
CA ASP A 189 30.18 21.79 18.45
C ASP A 189 28.71 21.39 18.70
N VAL A 190 28.35 20.15 18.36
CA VAL A 190 27.00 19.61 18.61
C VAL A 190 26.74 19.46 20.10
N VAL A 191 27.71 18.90 20.85
CA VAL A 191 27.60 18.70 22.30
C VAL A 191 27.55 20.04 23.03
N HIS A 192 28.40 21.01 22.67
CA HIS A 192 28.36 22.35 23.26
C HIS A 192 27.03 23.06 23.00
N SER A 193 26.48 22.91 21.79
CA SER A 193 25.16 23.46 21.45
C SER A 193 24.05 22.81 22.29
N ALA A 194 24.04 21.48 22.42
CA ALA A 194 23.07 20.76 23.24
C ALA A 194 23.11 21.18 24.73
N ILE A 195 24.31 21.42 25.27
CA ILE A 195 24.50 21.90 26.64
C ILE A 195 24.00 23.35 26.79
N ALA A 196 24.25 24.19 25.78
CA ALA A 196 23.79 25.57 25.77
C ALA A 196 22.25 25.66 25.73
N ASP A 197 21.61 24.78 24.97
CA ASP A 197 20.15 24.67 24.87
C ASP A 197 19.54 24.29 26.23
N ASN A 198 20.21 23.43 27.01
CA ASN A 198 19.75 22.97 28.32
C ASN A 198 20.26 23.80 29.53
N LYS A 199 20.89 24.96 29.30
CA LYS A 199 21.60 25.73 30.34
C LYS A 199 20.75 26.12 31.55
N TYR A 200 19.45 26.35 31.37
CA TYR A 200 18.56 26.77 32.46
C TYR A 200 18.23 25.60 33.39
N LEU A 201 17.93 24.43 32.82
CA LEU A 201 17.69 23.18 33.55
C LEU A 201 18.92 22.80 34.38
N LEU A 202 20.10 22.81 33.76
CA LEU A 202 21.37 22.46 34.41
C LEU A 202 21.69 23.37 35.61
N ARG A 203 21.41 24.68 35.48
CA ARG A 203 21.58 25.64 36.58
C ARG A 203 20.56 25.46 37.68
N GLN A 204 19.31 25.11 37.34
CA GLN A 204 18.27 24.84 38.33
C GLN A 204 18.57 23.58 39.14
N SER A 205 19.17 22.56 38.51
CA SER A 205 19.55 21.30 39.16
C SER A 205 20.93 21.31 39.83
N ASN A 206 21.66 22.44 39.84
CA ASN A 206 23.04 22.53 40.34
C ASN A 206 23.98 21.45 39.76
N MET A 207 23.83 21.10 38.48
CA MET A 207 24.70 20.12 37.81
C MET A 207 25.91 20.80 37.16
N SER A 208 27.05 20.11 37.22
CA SER A 208 28.28 20.43 36.50
C SER A 208 28.52 19.36 35.44
N ILE A 209 28.68 19.78 34.18
CA ILE A 209 29.03 18.88 33.08
C ILE A 209 30.53 18.98 32.84
N GLN A 210 31.24 17.85 32.88
CA GLN A 210 32.60 17.73 32.36
C GLN A 210 32.54 17.16 30.95
N ILE A 211 33.22 17.84 30.02
CA ILE A 211 33.39 17.37 28.64
C ILE A 211 34.89 17.11 28.50
N ASP A 212 35.26 15.86 28.20
CA ASP A 212 36.63 15.53 27.82
C ASP A 212 36.88 15.98 26.37
N ASP A 213 38.14 16.00 25.94
CA ASP A 213 38.51 16.52 24.62
C ASP A 213 37.89 15.67 23.48
N ILE A 214 36.87 16.20 22.81
CA ILE A 214 36.17 15.54 21.69
C ILE A 214 36.63 16.20 20.39
N GLU A 215 37.75 15.75 19.82
CA GLU A 215 38.23 16.20 18.50
C GLU A 215 37.78 15.27 17.36
N THR A 216 36.55 14.75 17.42
CA THR A 216 36.06 13.78 16.43
C THR A 216 35.10 14.41 15.45
N LYS A 217 35.40 14.29 14.15
CA LYS A 217 34.46 14.58 13.07
C LYS A 217 33.74 13.29 12.66
N VAL A 218 32.42 13.35 12.59
CA VAL A 218 31.57 12.23 12.18
C VAL A 218 30.66 12.63 11.04
N TYR A 219 30.31 11.66 10.20
CA TYR A 219 29.24 11.83 9.22
C TYR A 219 27.91 11.52 9.88
N THR A 220 27.13 12.56 10.18
CA THR A 220 25.81 12.40 10.79
C THR A 220 24.91 13.57 10.40
N ASP A 221 23.62 13.47 10.74
CA ASP A 221 22.74 14.62 10.68
C ASP A 221 22.79 15.37 12.03
N GLU A 222 23.26 16.62 11.97
CA GLU A 222 23.44 17.49 13.13
C GLU A 222 22.15 17.71 13.92
N LYS A 223 21.01 17.81 13.24
CA LYS A 223 19.72 18.04 13.91
C LYS A 223 19.25 16.80 14.65
N TRP A 224 19.51 15.62 14.08
CA TRP A 224 19.06 14.35 14.65
C TRP A 224 19.91 13.88 15.82
N VAL A 225 21.22 14.18 15.81
CA VAL A 225 22.11 13.83 16.93
C VAL A 225 21.94 14.76 18.14
N ARG A 226 21.44 15.98 17.93
CA ARG A 226 21.23 16.96 19.00
C ARG A 226 19.93 16.74 19.78
N PHE A 227 18.94 16.12 19.16
CA PHE A 227 17.62 15.87 19.73
C PHE A 227 17.64 14.70 20.73
#